data_AF-A0A1H4H086-F1
#
_entry.id   AF-A0A1H4H086-F1
#
_cell.length_a   1.000
_cell.length_b   1.000
_cell.length_c   1.000
_cell.angle_alpha   90.00
_cell.angle_beta   90.00
_cell.angle_gamma   90.00
#
_symmetry.space_group_name_H-M   'P 1'
#
loop_
_entity.id
_entity.type
_entity.pdbx_description
1 polymer ?
#
loop_
_entity_poly.entity_id
_entity_poly.type
_entity_poly.pdbx_seq_one_letter_code
_entity_poly.pdbx_strand_id
1 'polypeptide(L)'
;MADSSNFPDVLFFIPDIGGFTKFISETEITHSQHIIRELLELLVDSNEIGLEVSEFEGDAVLFFCTTPPTLEELLGQAKKMFLNFHLHLKEKEKGRMCQCGACARMHQLTLKFIAHSGPASTMDIKGHSKFIGKSVIVAHRLLKNTVPAAEYLLVTQETLERLNSRQAPPISFESGSCRYDEIGEVPYRHHSMACYLDELQA
;
A
#
# COMPACT_ATOMS: atom_id res chain seq x y z
N MET A 1 8.03 -32.39 3.45
CA MET A 1 6.67 -32.09 3.90
C MET A 1 6.58 -30.57 3.87
N ALA A 2 5.66 -29.99 3.10
CA ALA A 2 5.54 -28.53 3.03
C ALA A 2 4.78 -28.09 4.29
N ASP A 3 5.41 -27.28 5.15
CA ASP A 3 4.78 -26.75 6.35
C ASP A 3 3.84 -25.61 5.95
N SER A 4 2.60 -25.97 5.61
CA SER A 4 1.55 -24.97 5.38
C SER A 4 1.05 -24.45 6.72
N SER A 5 1.35 -23.19 7.06
CA SER A 5 0.78 -22.54 8.25
C SER A 5 -0.55 -21.88 7.87
N ASN A 6 -1.60 -22.15 8.65
CA ASN A 6 -2.92 -21.57 8.43
C ASN A 6 -3.19 -20.45 9.44
N PHE A 7 -3.52 -19.27 8.94
CA PHE A 7 -3.77 -18.09 9.75
C PHE A 7 -5.26 -17.73 9.65
N PRO A 8 -6.01 -17.75 10.77
CA PRO A 8 -7.43 -17.42 10.76
C PRO A 8 -7.68 -15.93 10.50
N ASP A 9 -6.69 -15.08 10.79
CA ASP A 9 -6.75 -13.64 10.56
C ASP A 9 -5.34 -13.11 10.23
N VAL A 10 -5.22 -12.48 9.07
CA VAL A 10 -4.00 -11.80 8.61
C VAL A 10 -4.43 -10.47 8.03
N LEU A 11 -3.83 -9.38 8.51
CA LEU A 11 -3.91 -8.10 7.84
C LEU A 11 -2.92 -8.09 6.68
N PHE A 12 -3.41 -7.87 5.47
CA PHE A 12 -2.63 -7.50 4.30
C PHE A 12 -2.64 -5.98 4.14
N PHE A 13 -1.47 -5.38 4.02
CA PHE A 13 -1.30 -3.94 3.83
C PHE A 13 -0.40 -3.67 2.62
N ILE A 14 -0.91 -2.94 1.64
CA ILE A 14 -0.25 -2.74 0.35
C ILE A 14 -0.12 -1.26 0.03
N PRO A 15 1.02 -0.62 0.29
CA PRO A 15 1.41 0.60 -0.41
C PRO A 15 1.69 0.31 -1.90
N ASP A 16 1.04 1.05 -2.78
CA ASP A 16 1.12 0.93 -4.24
C ASP A 16 1.44 2.31 -4.86
N ILE A 17 2.51 2.36 -5.66
CA ILE A 17 2.98 3.60 -6.30
C ILE A 17 2.24 3.81 -7.63
N GLY A 18 1.27 4.73 -7.64
CA GLY A 18 0.59 5.16 -8.84
C GLY A 18 1.49 5.94 -9.80
N GLY A 19 1.16 5.88 -11.11
CA GLY A 19 1.92 6.55 -12.17
C GLY A 19 3.16 5.81 -12.67
N PHE A 20 3.51 4.67 -12.03
CA PHE A 20 4.69 3.86 -12.34
C PHE A 20 4.79 3.38 -13.79
N THR A 21 3.73 2.79 -14.34
CA THR A 21 3.76 2.26 -15.73
C THR A 21 4.12 3.35 -16.72
N LYS A 22 3.52 4.53 -16.56
CA LYS A 22 3.79 5.70 -17.41
C LYS A 22 5.22 6.19 -17.19
N PHE A 23 5.66 6.26 -15.93
CA PHE A 23 7.01 6.64 -15.55
C PHE A 23 8.06 5.76 -16.24
N ILE A 24 7.96 4.43 -16.17
CA ILE A 24 8.90 3.53 -16.86
C ILE A 24 8.86 3.69 -18.39
N SER A 25 7.68 3.86 -18.97
CA SER A 25 7.54 3.92 -20.44
C SER A 25 8.12 5.18 -21.08
N GLU A 26 8.22 6.29 -20.33
CA GLU A 26 8.60 7.60 -20.85
C GLU A 26 10.04 8.01 -20.48
N THR A 27 10.84 7.07 -19.96
CA THR A 27 12.12 7.35 -19.30
C THR A 27 13.17 6.27 -19.57
N GLU A 28 14.45 6.52 -19.25
CA GLU A 28 15.46 5.46 -19.31
C GLU A 28 15.19 4.40 -18.24
N ILE A 29 15.00 3.16 -18.70
CA ILE A 29 14.61 2.00 -17.89
C ILE A 29 15.51 1.84 -16.66
N THR A 30 16.83 1.97 -16.82
CA THR A 30 17.81 1.77 -15.74
C THR A 30 17.66 2.81 -14.61
N HIS A 31 17.42 4.07 -14.96
CA HIS A 31 17.29 5.14 -13.97
C HIS A 31 15.96 5.04 -13.24
N SER A 32 14.89 4.66 -13.95
CA SER A 32 13.56 4.50 -13.37
C SER A 32 13.46 3.31 -12.43
N GLN A 33 14.12 2.20 -12.76
CA GLN A 33 14.26 1.06 -11.84
C GLN A 33 14.99 1.45 -10.55
N HIS A 34 16.03 2.28 -10.64
CA HIS A 34 16.76 2.72 -9.45
C HIS A 34 15.88 3.58 -8.52
N ILE A 35 15.15 4.55 -9.07
CA ILE A 35 14.24 5.39 -8.29
C ILE A 35 13.16 4.56 -7.60
N ILE A 36 12.54 3.62 -8.32
CA ILE A 36 11.45 2.82 -7.76
C ILE A 36 11.96 1.90 -6.67
N ARG A 37 13.11 1.27 -6.87
CA ARG A 37 13.75 0.48 -5.82
C ARG A 37 13.98 1.32 -4.55
N GLU A 38 14.53 2.52 -4.70
CA GLU A 38 14.77 3.43 -3.57
C GLU A 38 13.46 3.82 -2.85
N LEU A 39 12.38 4.07 -3.60
CA LEU A 39 11.06 4.37 -3.02
C LEU A 39 10.47 3.17 -2.29
N LEU A 40 10.60 1.95 -2.82
CA LEU A 40 10.13 0.73 -2.16
C LEU A 40 10.93 0.44 -0.89
N GLU A 41 12.26 0.60 -0.94
CA GLU A 41 13.14 0.48 0.24
C GLU A 41 12.74 1.52 1.30
N LEU A 42 12.46 2.77 0.91
CA LEU A 42 11.98 3.82 1.81
C LEU A 42 10.63 3.47 2.47
N LEU A 43 9.71 2.85 1.74
CA LEU A 43 8.42 2.41 2.31
C LEU A 43 8.63 1.33 3.37
N VAL A 44 9.55 0.39 3.14
CA VAL A 44 9.94 -0.64 4.12
C VAL A 44 10.62 -0.02 5.34
N ASP A 45 11.56 0.90 5.13
CA ASP A 45 12.29 1.57 6.22
C ASP A 45 11.39 2.50 7.05
N SER A 46 10.27 2.96 6.47
CA SER A 46 9.28 3.80 7.15
C SER A 46 8.31 3.00 8.04
N ASN A 47 8.39 1.68 8.05
CA ASN A 47 7.55 0.80 8.85
C ASN A 47 7.96 0.80 10.33
N GLU A 48 7.07 1.24 11.21
CA GLU A 48 7.28 1.30 12.66
C GLU A 48 6.36 0.37 13.44
N ILE A 49 5.26 -0.09 12.84
CA ILE A 49 4.29 -0.96 13.51
C ILE A 49 4.63 -2.45 13.37
N GLY A 50 5.84 -2.78 12.88
CA GLY A 50 6.34 -4.15 12.81
C GLY A 50 5.68 -5.02 11.74
N LEU A 51 5.18 -4.43 10.65
CA LEU A 51 4.66 -5.20 9.53
C LEU A 51 5.77 -6.04 8.87
N GLU A 52 5.47 -7.27 8.46
CA GLU A 52 6.42 -8.13 7.76
C GLU A 52 6.24 -8.03 6.25
N VAL A 53 7.33 -7.96 5.49
CA VAL A 53 7.27 -7.96 4.03
C VAL A 53 7.04 -9.40 3.55
N SER A 54 5.92 -9.63 2.87
CA SER A 54 5.65 -10.90 2.19
C SER A 54 6.33 -10.93 0.81
N GLU A 55 6.08 -9.91 -0.02
CA GLU A 55 6.61 -9.85 -1.38
C GLU A 55 6.64 -8.42 -1.94
N PHE A 56 7.48 -8.20 -2.94
CA PHE A 56 7.50 -6.99 -3.76
C PHE A 56 6.82 -7.29 -5.10
N GLU A 57 5.91 -6.42 -5.54
CA GLU A 57 5.06 -6.62 -6.71
C GLU A 57 5.23 -5.50 -7.72
N GLY A 58 6.40 -5.44 -8.36
CA GLY A 58 6.72 -4.35 -9.28
C GLY A 58 6.88 -3.03 -8.53
N ASP A 59 5.79 -2.29 -8.38
CA ASP A 59 5.66 -0.95 -7.78
C ASP A 59 4.89 -0.93 -6.44
N ALA A 60 4.55 -2.11 -5.92
CA ALA A 60 3.92 -2.26 -4.61
C ALA A 60 4.73 -3.15 -3.66
N VAL A 61 4.49 -2.98 -2.36
CA VAL A 61 5.00 -3.87 -1.30
C VAL A 61 3.81 -4.54 -0.62
N LEU A 62 3.75 -5.86 -0.63
CA LEU A 62 2.77 -6.60 0.17
C LEU A 62 3.33 -6.83 1.57
N PHE A 63 2.82 -6.07 2.53
CA PHE A 63 3.02 -6.34 3.94
C PHE A 63 1.95 -7.25 4.51
N PHE A 64 2.29 -7.99 5.55
CA PHE A 64 1.34 -8.74 6.36
C PHE A 64 1.60 -8.57 7.86
N CYS A 65 0.56 -8.82 8.66
CA CYS A 65 0.67 -8.95 10.11
C CYS A 65 -0.38 -9.93 10.64
N THR A 66 0.02 -10.83 11.54
CA THR A 66 -0.87 -11.78 12.22
C THR A 66 -1.41 -11.24 13.55
N THR A 67 -0.93 -10.06 13.99
CA THR A 67 -1.42 -9.34 15.18
C THR A 67 -1.87 -7.95 14.73
N PRO A 68 -3.15 -7.80 14.32
CA PRO A 68 -3.60 -6.58 13.67
C PRO A 68 -3.40 -5.33 14.55
N PRO A 69 -2.83 -4.25 14.02
CA PRO A 69 -2.75 -2.96 14.72
C PRO A 69 -4.13 -2.34 14.87
N THR A 70 -4.26 -1.31 15.70
CA THR A 70 -5.45 -0.46 15.72
C THR A 70 -5.59 0.31 14.39
N LEU A 71 -6.81 0.78 14.09
CA LEU A 71 -7.03 1.64 12.93
C LEU A 71 -6.21 2.94 13.00
N GLU A 72 -6.01 3.47 14.21
CA GLU A 72 -5.19 4.67 14.44
C GLU A 72 -3.71 4.41 14.12
N GLU A 73 -3.15 3.29 14.58
CA GLU A 73 -1.77 2.88 14.25
C GLU A 73 -1.60 2.63 12.75
N LEU A 74 -2.58 2.00 12.10
CA LEU A 74 -2.55 1.77 10.66
C LEU A 74 -2.60 3.08 9.86
N LEU A 75 -3.45 4.03 10.27
CA LEU A 75 -3.52 5.36 9.66
C LEU A 75 -2.22 6.14 9.90
N GLY A 76 -1.66 6.07 11.12
CA GLY A 76 -0.38 6.67 11.46
C GLY A 76 0.76 6.10 10.62
N GLN A 77 0.79 4.79 10.41
CA GLN A 77 1.77 4.10 9.56
C GLN A 77 1.64 4.53 8.09
N ALA A 78 0.41 4.58 7.55
CA ALA A 78 0.16 5.05 6.20
C ALA A 78 0.58 6.52 6.04
N LYS A 79 0.23 7.39 7.01
CA LYS A 79 0.62 8.80 7.02
C LYS A 79 2.14 8.97 7.02
N LYS A 80 2.86 8.20 7.84
CA LYS A 80 4.33 8.27 7.90
C LYS A 80 4.97 7.87 6.57
N MET A 81 4.57 6.72 6.02
CA MET A 81 5.04 6.29 4.69
C MET A 81 4.74 7.34 3.62
N PHE A 82 3.54 7.93 3.66
CA PHE A 82 3.12 8.98 2.74
C PHE A 82 3.97 10.24 2.82
N LEU A 83 4.22 10.76 4.02
CA LEU A 83 5.04 11.95 4.22
C LEU A 83 6.49 11.70 3.79
N ASN A 84 7.08 10.58 4.21
CA ASN A 84 8.45 10.23 3.83
C ASN A 84 8.61 10.07 2.31
N PHE A 85 7.63 9.44 1.65
CA PHE A 85 7.60 9.29 0.20
C PHE A 85 7.63 10.66 -0.50
N HIS A 86 6.74 11.58 -0.12
CA HIS A 86 6.66 12.90 -0.73
C HIS A 86 7.84 13.81 -0.38
N LEU A 87 8.38 13.72 0.84
CA LEU A 87 9.62 14.39 1.21
C LEU A 87 10.77 13.94 0.31
N HIS A 88 10.91 12.63 0.12
CA HIS A 88 11.95 12.06 -0.71
C HIS A 88 11.83 12.50 -2.17
N LEU A 89 10.62 12.50 -2.74
CA LEU A 89 10.37 13.03 -4.08
C LEU A 89 10.80 14.50 -4.19
N LYS A 90 10.42 15.34 -3.21
CA LYS A 90 10.76 16.77 -3.17
C LYS A 90 12.28 17.01 -3.04
N GLU A 91 12.98 16.21 -2.26
CA GLU A 91 14.43 16.29 -2.10
C GLU A 91 15.17 15.91 -3.39
N LYS A 92 14.76 14.81 -4.03
CA LYS A 92 15.30 14.38 -5.32
C LYS A 92 15.01 15.41 -6.43
N GLU A 93 13.87 16.08 -6.34
CA GLU A 93 13.50 17.16 -7.24
C GLU A 93 14.41 18.39 -7.09
N LYS A 94 14.77 18.77 -5.86
CA LYS A 94 15.67 19.91 -5.56
C LYS A 94 17.14 19.60 -5.87
N GLY A 95 17.56 18.36 -5.66
CA GLY A 95 18.92 17.88 -5.96
C GLY A 95 19.16 17.58 -7.45
N ARG A 96 18.26 18.00 -8.35
CA ARG A 96 18.33 17.70 -9.78
C ARG A 96 19.61 18.23 -10.42
N MET A 97 20.58 17.33 -10.57
CA MET A 97 21.75 17.48 -11.44
C MET A 97 21.49 16.92 -12.86
N CYS A 98 20.33 16.28 -13.07
CA CYS A 98 19.97 15.58 -14.31
C CYS A 98 18.76 16.23 -15.01
N GLN A 99 18.83 16.36 -16.33
CA GLN A 99 17.74 16.86 -17.19
C GLN A 99 16.91 15.74 -17.85
N CYS A 100 16.99 14.49 -17.34
CA CYS A 100 16.29 13.36 -17.96
C CYS A 100 14.77 13.41 -17.72
N GLY A 101 14.04 12.74 -18.61
CA GLY A 101 12.57 12.65 -18.54
C GLY A 101 12.05 11.98 -17.25
N ALA A 102 12.87 11.16 -16.57
CA ALA A 102 12.51 10.52 -15.31
C ALA A 102 12.44 11.54 -14.18
N CYS A 103 13.54 12.28 -13.98
CA CYS A 103 13.60 13.30 -12.93
C CYS A 103 12.58 14.44 -13.16
N ALA A 104 12.18 14.70 -14.39
CA ALA A 104 11.12 15.65 -14.70
C ALA A 104 9.74 15.18 -14.26
N ARG A 105 9.47 13.87 -14.23
CA ARG A 105 8.14 13.28 -14.01
C ARG A 105 7.95 12.61 -12.66
N MET A 106 8.98 12.56 -11.80
CA MET A 106 8.86 12.02 -10.44
C MET A 106 7.72 12.64 -9.63
N HIS A 107 7.43 13.93 -9.84
CA HIS A 107 6.31 14.64 -9.19
C HIS A 107 4.91 14.09 -9.56
N GLN A 108 4.82 13.21 -10.56
CA GLN A 108 3.57 12.58 -10.99
C GLN A 108 3.34 11.22 -10.33
N LEU A 109 4.32 10.73 -9.57
CA LEU A 109 4.15 9.51 -8.78
C LEU A 109 3.24 9.82 -7.60
N THR A 110 2.30 8.94 -7.35
CA THR A 110 1.31 9.06 -6.27
C THR A 110 1.40 7.82 -5.39
N LEU A 111 1.00 7.92 -4.13
CA LEU A 111 0.98 6.77 -3.24
C LEU A 111 -0.41 6.51 -2.68
N LYS A 112 -0.89 5.28 -2.81
CA LYS A 112 -2.12 4.80 -2.16
C LYS A 112 -1.83 3.55 -1.34
N PHE A 113 -2.73 3.25 -0.42
CA PHE A 113 -2.61 2.13 0.52
C PHE A 113 -3.89 1.31 0.54
N ILE A 114 -3.76 -0.01 0.49
CA ILE A 114 -4.87 -0.95 0.61
C ILE A 114 -4.70 -1.78 1.88
N ALA A 115 -5.74 -1.89 2.69
CA ALA A 115 -5.77 -2.69 3.90
C ALA A 115 -6.94 -3.68 3.89
N HIS A 116 -6.63 -4.96 3.87
CA HIS A 116 -7.62 -6.04 3.88
C HIS A 116 -7.22 -7.14 4.87
N SER A 117 -8.13 -7.52 5.77
CA SER A 117 -7.93 -8.60 6.73
C SER A 117 -8.81 -9.79 6.41
N GLY A 118 -8.27 -10.98 6.58
CA GLY A 118 -9.04 -12.21 6.54
C GLY A 118 -8.16 -13.46 6.60
N PRO A 119 -8.78 -14.64 6.49
CA PRO A 119 -8.05 -15.91 6.60
C PRO A 119 -7.14 -16.14 5.41
N ALA A 120 -5.93 -16.63 5.68
CA ALA A 120 -4.96 -17.00 4.66
C ALA A 120 -4.08 -18.15 5.13
N SER A 121 -3.59 -18.94 4.20
CA SER A 121 -2.58 -19.97 4.48
C SER A 121 -1.29 -19.61 3.77
N THR A 122 -0.18 -20.10 4.29
CA THR A 122 1.12 -20.00 3.62
C THR A 122 1.46 -21.30 2.91
N MET A 123 2.17 -21.18 1.80
CA MET A 123 2.72 -22.31 1.05
C MET A 123 4.18 -22.03 0.72
N ASP A 124 5.05 -22.96 1.12
CA ASP A 124 6.46 -22.91 0.76
C ASP A 124 6.70 -23.41 -0.67
N ILE A 125 7.36 -22.58 -1.47
CA ILE A 125 7.76 -22.88 -2.84
C ILE A 125 9.25 -22.59 -2.98
N LYS A 126 10.07 -23.64 -3.05
CA LYS A 126 11.54 -23.55 -3.21
C LYS A 126 12.22 -22.60 -2.20
N GLY A 127 11.75 -22.58 -0.95
CA GLY A 127 12.31 -21.73 0.11
C GLY A 127 11.68 -20.33 0.21
N HIS A 128 10.65 -20.03 -0.59
CA HIS A 128 9.86 -18.83 -0.49
C HIS A 128 8.46 -19.17 0.06
N SER A 129 8.08 -18.55 1.17
CA SER A 129 6.72 -18.67 1.70
C SER A 129 5.81 -17.67 0.99
N LYS A 130 4.66 -18.13 0.46
CA LYS A 130 3.65 -17.29 -0.19
C LYS A 130 2.30 -17.46 0.47
N PHE A 131 1.56 -16.36 0.63
CA PHE A 131 0.16 -16.41 1.04
C PHE A 131 -0.72 -16.91 -0.11
N ILE A 132 -1.64 -17.80 0.23
CA ILE A 132 -2.66 -18.35 -0.66
C ILE A 132 -4.00 -18.30 0.08
N GLY A 133 -5.04 -17.83 -0.61
CA GLY A 133 -6.38 -17.77 -0.05
C GLY A 133 -7.22 -16.69 -0.72
N LYS A 134 -8.51 -16.66 -0.38
CA LYS A 134 -9.42 -15.65 -0.89
C LYS A 134 -9.00 -14.23 -0.45
N SER A 135 -8.53 -14.06 0.78
CA SER A 135 -8.20 -12.73 1.32
C SER A 135 -7.02 -12.07 0.60
N VAL A 136 -5.94 -12.80 0.29
CA VAL A 136 -4.84 -12.23 -0.50
C VAL A 136 -5.30 -11.87 -1.93
N ILE A 137 -6.18 -12.66 -2.53
CA ILE A 137 -6.77 -12.34 -3.86
C ILE A 137 -7.61 -11.05 -3.78
N VAL A 138 -8.40 -10.88 -2.71
CA VAL A 138 -9.18 -9.66 -2.48
C VAL A 138 -8.27 -8.44 -2.36
N ALA A 139 -7.21 -8.53 -1.54
CA ALA A 139 -6.24 -7.45 -1.36
C ALA A 139 -5.62 -7.01 -2.71
N HIS A 140 -5.25 -7.97 -3.55
CA HIS A 140 -4.70 -7.70 -4.89
C HIS A 140 -5.71 -7.13 -5.87
N ARG A 141 -6.95 -7.63 -5.87
CA ARG A 141 -8.01 -7.06 -6.73
C ARG A 141 -8.33 -5.62 -6.33
N LEU A 142 -8.28 -5.29 -5.05
CA LEU A 142 -8.50 -3.95 -4.53
C LEU A 142 -7.45 -2.93 -4.99
N LEU A 143 -6.28 -3.34 -5.49
CA LEU A 143 -5.36 -2.41 -6.16
C LEU A 143 -6.00 -1.75 -7.39
N LYS A 144 -6.94 -2.47 -8.03
CA LYS A 144 -7.81 -1.97 -9.11
C LYS A 144 -9.20 -1.68 -8.55
N ASN A 145 -9.37 -0.50 -7.98
CA ASN A 145 -10.64 -0.02 -7.42
C ASN A 145 -11.09 1.30 -8.08
N THR A 146 -12.25 1.80 -7.65
CA THR A 146 -12.90 3.00 -8.21
C THR A 146 -12.88 4.20 -7.27
N VAL A 147 -11.95 4.26 -6.31
CA VAL A 147 -11.78 5.45 -5.45
C VAL A 147 -11.38 6.64 -6.36
N PRO A 148 -12.09 7.79 -6.27
CA PRO A 148 -11.84 8.92 -7.16
C PRO A 148 -10.58 9.72 -6.83
N ALA A 149 -9.99 9.52 -5.64
CA ALA A 149 -8.72 10.11 -5.24
C ALA A 149 -7.53 9.32 -5.81
N ALA A 150 -6.43 10.02 -6.12
CA ALA A 150 -5.18 9.36 -6.51
C ALA A 150 -4.39 8.81 -5.30
N GLU A 151 -4.53 9.47 -4.15
CA GLU A 151 -3.76 9.19 -2.93
C GLU A 151 -4.70 9.00 -1.75
N TYR A 152 -4.81 7.77 -1.27
CA TYR A 152 -5.76 7.40 -0.24
C TYR A 152 -5.32 6.16 0.52
N LEU A 153 -5.87 5.98 1.71
CA LEU A 153 -5.90 4.72 2.44
C LEU A 153 -7.29 4.11 2.27
N LEU A 154 -7.38 2.92 1.68
CA LEU A 154 -8.59 2.11 1.58
C LEU A 154 -8.53 0.98 2.61
N VAL A 155 -9.57 0.86 3.43
CA VAL A 155 -9.71 -0.21 4.42
C VAL A 155 -11.04 -0.92 4.16
N THR A 156 -11.00 -2.24 3.94
CA THR A 156 -12.25 -2.99 3.71
C THR A 156 -13.14 -2.99 4.94
N GLN A 157 -14.46 -3.08 4.73
CA GLN A 157 -15.42 -3.12 5.83
C GLN A 157 -15.14 -4.31 6.77
N GLU A 158 -14.75 -5.47 6.23
CA GLU A 158 -14.30 -6.63 7.02
C GLU A 158 -13.09 -6.29 7.92
N THR A 159 -12.11 -5.55 7.41
CA THR A 159 -10.97 -5.10 8.21
C THR A 159 -11.42 -4.14 9.29
N LEU A 160 -12.26 -3.16 8.95
CA LEU A 160 -12.77 -2.20 9.94
C LEU A 160 -13.51 -2.89 11.07
N GLU A 161 -14.33 -3.91 10.79
CA GLU A 161 -15.05 -4.68 11.81
C GLU A 161 -14.09 -5.45 12.73
N ARG A 162 -12.97 -5.95 12.19
CA ARG A 162 -11.93 -6.65 12.97
C ARG A 162 -11.08 -5.71 13.80
N LEU A 163 -10.67 -4.56 13.22
CA LEU A 163 -9.86 -3.55 13.91
C LEU A 163 -10.68 -2.80 14.99
N ASN A 164 -11.98 -2.58 14.75
CA ASN A 164 -12.85 -1.78 15.62
C ASN A 164 -13.57 -2.61 16.70
N SER A 165 -12.84 -3.36 17.52
CA SER A 165 -13.49 -4.01 18.67
C SER A 165 -14.10 -3.00 19.68
N ARG A 166 -13.72 -1.70 19.67
CA ARG A 166 -14.30 -0.67 20.60
C ARG A 166 -14.37 0.81 20.13
N GLN A 167 -13.93 1.20 18.93
CA GLN A 167 -13.96 2.62 18.52
C GLN A 167 -14.44 2.79 17.07
N ALA A 168 -15.26 3.81 16.82
CA ALA A 168 -15.68 4.15 15.46
C ALA A 168 -14.49 4.76 14.70
N PRO A 169 -14.38 4.55 13.37
CA PRO A 169 -13.39 5.24 12.56
C PRO A 169 -13.53 6.76 12.76
N PRO A 170 -12.41 7.51 12.83
CA PRO A 170 -12.49 8.96 12.82
C PRO A 170 -13.29 9.43 11.59
N ILE A 171 -13.95 10.58 11.73
CA ILE A 171 -15.03 11.15 10.88
C ILE A 171 -14.63 11.39 9.41
N SER A 172 -13.44 10.97 8.98
CA SER A 172 -12.80 11.29 7.70
C SER A 172 -12.79 10.16 6.66
N PHE A 173 -13.47 9.04 6.92
CA PHE A 173 -13.54 7.90 6.01
C PHE A 173 -14.85 7.91 5.20
N GLU A 174 -14.74 8.02 3.87
CA GLU A 174 -15.84 7.93 2.92
C GLU A 174 -16.12 6.47 2.55
N SER A 175 -17.38 6.11 2.31
CA SER A 175 -17.77 4.74 1.98
C SER A 175 -17.72 4.49 0.48
N GLY A 176 -17.30 3.30 0.07
CA GLY A 176 -17.37 2.83 -1.30
C GLY A 176 -17.51 1.31 -1.38
N SER A 177 -17.70 0.79 -2.58
CA SER A 177 -17.64 -0.64 -2.83
C SER A 177 -17.12 -0.92 -4.23
N CYS A 178 -16.49 -2.09 -4.39
CA CYS A 178 -16.07 -2.61 -5.67
C CYS A 178 -16.64 -4.02 -5.84
N ARG A 179 -17.12 -4.33 -7.04
CA ARG A 179 -17.62 -5.66 -7.37
C ARG A 179 -16.66 -6.35 -8.32
N TYR A 180 -16.29 -7.58 -7.99
CA TYR A 180 -15.45 -8.43 -8.83
C TYR A 180 -16.18 -9.75 -9.10
N ASP A 181 -16.10 -10.24 -10.34
CA ASP A 181 -16.90 -11.38 -10.83
C ASP A 181 -16.79 -12.64 -9.95
N GLU A 182 -15.58 -12.97 -9.49
CA GLU A 182 -15.29 -14.20 -8.72
C GLU A 182 -15.38 -14.02 -7.20
N ILE A 183 -15.42 -12.77 -6.71
CA ILE A 183 -15.32 -12.46 -5.28
C ILE A 183 -16.66 -11.97 -4.73
N GLY A 184 -17.43 -11.25 -5.55
CA GLY A 184 -18.62 -10.51 -5.16
C GLY A 184 -18.34 -9.04 -4.87
N GLU A 185 -19.24 -8.42 -4.11
CA GLU A 185 -19.09 -7.04 -3.65
C GLU A 185 -18.17 -6.97 -2.43
N VAL A 186 -17.21 -6.05 -2.48
CA VAL A 186 -16.27 -5.76 -1.41
C VAL A 186 -16.53 -4.33 -0.95
N PRO A 187 -17.31 -4.13 0.12
CA PRO A 187 -17.48 -2.81 0.72
C PRO A 187 -16.20 -2.37 1.43
N TYR A 188 -15.89 -1.08 1.34
CA TYR A 188 -14.72 -0.48 1.95
C TYR A 188 -15.01 0.95 2.40
N ARG A 189 -14.10 1.50 3.20
CA ARG A 189 -14.00 2.93 3.39
C ARG A 189 -12.64 3.43 2.96
N HIS A 190 -12.57 4.67 2.50
CA HIS A 190 -11.32 5.29 2.13
C HIS A 190 -11.15 6.67 2.78
N HIS A 191 -9.90 7.03 3.04
CA HIS A 191 -9.49 8.33 3.55
C HIS A 191 -8.48 8.94 2.58
N SER A 192 -8.71 10.18 2.14
CA SER A 192 -7.76 10.89 1.28
C SER A 192 -6.49 11.22 2.07
N MET A 193 -5.33 10.81 1.56
CA MET A 193 -4.04 11.12 2.17
C MET A 193 -3.50 12.50 1.76
N ALA A 194 -4.08 13.08 0.69
CA ALA A 194 -3.65 14.38 0.18
C ALA A 194 -3.78 15.52 1.21
N CYS A 195 -4.64 15.37 2.23
CA CYS A 195 -4.76 16.32 3.33
C CYS A 195 -3.47 16.47 4.16
N TYR A 196 -2.58 15.46 4.13
CA TYR A 196 -1.30 15.50 4.86
C TYR A 196 -0.18 16.19 4.08
N LEU A 197 -0.38 16.50 2.78
CA LEU A 197 0.62 17.21 1.98
C LEU A 197 0.92 18.62 2.52
N ASP A 198 -0.06 19.25 3.18
CA ASP A 198 0.11 20.56 3.80
C ASP A 198 1.17 20.55 4.93
N GLU A 199 1.39 19.40 5.58
CA GLU A 199 2.41 19.24 6.62
C GLU A 199 3.84 19.28 6.06
N LEU A 200 4.01 19.10 4.75
CA LEU A 200 5.31 19.16 4.06
C LEU A 200 5.74 20.59 3.70
N GLN A 201 4.85 21.57 3.93
CA GLN A 201 5.09 22.99 3.66
C GLN A 201 5.46 23.79 4.92
N ALA A 202 5.31 23.20 6.10
CA ALA A 202 5.76 23.74 7.39
C ALA A 202 7.25 23.48 7.61
#